data_AF-A0A1I4HCN0-F1
#
_entry.id   AF-A0A1I4HCN0-F1
#
_cell.length_a   1.000
_cell.length_b   1.000
_cell.length_c   1.000
_cell.angle_alpha   90.00
_cell.angle_beta   90.00
_cell.angle_gamma   90.00
#
_symmetry.space_group_name_H-M   'P 1'
#
loop_
_entity.id
_entity.type
_entity.pdbx_description
1 polymer ?
#
loop_
_entity_poly.entity_id
_entity_poly.type
_entity_poly.pdbx_seq_one_letter_code
_entity_poly.pdbx_strand_id
1 'polypeptide(L)'
;MCWHGTYKKVKVINPDQSENVVAVDACIADEIQLLNKNRIITLGCCCGHGKAGQIVEYKNAFGNWKTYHSPPITLIKEESVEKSKKAGYKPYPYHYVDGKQNGVWQMQLKTGCVTFQECEEWHRLNEIDN
;
A
#
# COMPACT_ATOMS: atom_id res chain seq x y z
N MET A 1 -6.81 -0.97 -6.70
CA MET A 1 -8.24 -1.33 -6.86
C MET A 1 -8.41 -2.82 -6.67
N CYS A 2 -8.93 -3.23 -5.50
CA CYS A 2 -9.54 -4.57 -5.32
C CYS A 2 -10.43 -4.88 -6.54
N TRP A 3 -10.69 -6.17 -6.84
CA TRP A 3 -11.18 -6.64 -8.14
C TRP A 3 -12.27 -5.79 -8.81
N HIS A 4 -13.09 -5.06 -8.04
CA HIS A 4 -14.24 -4.32 -8.54
C HIS A 4 -14.22 -2.82 -8.22
N GLY A 5 -13.06 -2.22 -7.97
CA GLY A 5 -13.00 -0.78 -7.65
C GLY A 5 -13.66 -0.45 -6.32
N THR A 6 -13.68 -1.40 -5.38
CA THR A 6 -14.17 -1.15 -4.02
C THR A 6 -13.19 -0.29 -3.24
N TYR A 7 -13.63 0.92 -2.90
CA TYR A 7 -12.84 1.87 -2.12
C TYR A 7 -13.60 2.38 -0.90
N LYS A 8 -12.84 2.74 0.15
CA LYS A 8 -13.30 3.61 1.22
C LYS A 8 -12.59 4.96 1.11
N LYS A 9 -13.26 6.02 1.54
CA LYS A 9 -12.66 7.35 1.64
C LYS A 9 -11.86 7.42 2.94
N VAL A 10 -10.57 7.75 2.83
CA VAL A 10 -9.66 7.88 3.97
C VAL A 10 -9.21 9.32 4.08
N LYS A 11 -9.28 9.89 5.30
CA LYS A 11 -8.70 11.20 5.59
C LYS A 11 -7.21 11.06 5.86
N VAL A 12 -6.41 11.62 4.97
CA VAL A 12 -4.95 11.59 4.98
C VAL A 12 -4.38 12.90 5.50
N ILE A 13 -3.20 12.82 6.13
CA ILE A 13 -2.55 13.97 6.80
C ILE A 13 -1.27 14.45 6.10
N ASN A 14 -1.02 14.03 4.86
CA ASN A 14 0.14 14.52 4.10
C ASN A 14 -0.04 16.03 3.83
N PRO A 15 0.89 16.89 4.30
CA PRO A 15 0.77 18.34 4.11
C PRO A 15 1.06 18.78 2.67
N ASP A 16 1.70 17.93 1.85
CA ASP A 16 2.15 18.30 0.50
C ASP A 16 1.12 17.97 -0.59
N GLN A 17 -0.06 17.46 -0.23
CA GLN A 17 -1.13 17.12 -1.17
C GLN A 17 -2.28 18.12 -1.07
N SER A 18 -2.96 18.37 -2.20
CA SER A 18 -4.14 19.25 -2.25
C SER A 18 -5.38 18.61 -1.64
N GLU A 19 -5.61 17.33 -1.90
CA GLU A 19 -6.79 16.59 -1.46
C GLU A 19 -6.49 15.78 -0.20
N ASN A 20 -7.18 16.08 0.91
CA ASN A 20 -6.98 15.39 2.18
C ASN A 20 -7.93 14.20 2.39
N VAL A 21 -8.80 13.90 1.42
CA VAL A 21 -9.68 12.73 1.41
C VAL A 21 -9.45 11.95 0.12
N VAL A 22 -8.86 10.77 0.24
CA VAL A 22 -8.48 9.94 -0.91
C VAL A 22 -9.24 8.61 -0.91
N ALA A 23 -9.50 8.06 -2.10
CA ALA A 23 -10.05 6.72 -2.23
C ALA A 23 -8.93 5.69 -2.05
N VAL A 24 -9.14 4.73 -1.16
CA VAL A 24 -8.20 3.65 -0.84
C VAL A 24 -8.92 2.32 -0.98
N ASP A 25 -8.21 1.30 -1.46
CA ASP A 25 -8.72 -0.07 -1.51
C ASP A 25 -9.32 -0.48 -0.16
N ALA A 26 -10.58 -0.88 -0.19
CA ALA A 26 -11.36 -1.07 1.03
C ALA A 26 -10.74 -2.08 2.01
N CYS A 27 -9.99 -3.07 1.51
CA CYS A 27 -9.31 -4.10 2.32
C CYS A 27 -8.10 -3.60 3.12
N ILE A 28 -7.57 -2.41 2.81
CA ILE A 28 -6.47 -1.76 3.55
C ILE A 28 -6.86 -0.40 4.14
N ALA A 29 -8.01 0.14 3.74
CA ALA A 29 -8.39 1.52 4.06
C ALA A 29 -8.48 1.81 5.56
N ASP A 30 -8.99 0.87 6.36
CA ASP A 30 -9.11 1.06 7.80
C ASP A 30 -7.73 1.13 8.49
N GLU A 31 -6.76 0.34 8.00
CA GLU A 31 -5.37 0.42 8.46
C GLU A 31 -4.73 1.76 8.05
N ILE A 32 -4.90 2.20 6.81
CA ILE A 32 -4.41 3.53 6.37
C ILE A 32 -5.02 4.65 7.22
N GLN A 33 -6.32 4.56 7.52
CA GLN A 33 -6.98 5.54 8.39
C GLN A 33 -6.41 5.51 9.82
N LEU A 34 -6.11 4.33 10.36
CA LEU A 34 -5.48 4.16 11.67
C LEU A 34 -4.06 4.75 11.72
N LEU A 35 -3.25 4.50 10.68
CA LEU A 35 -1.91 5.09 10.56
C LEU A 35 -1.97 6.63 10.59
N ASN A 36 -2.87 7.23 9.82
CA ASN A 36 -3.05 8.68 9.78
C ASN A 36 -3.54 9.23 11.13
N LYS A 37 -4.44 8.52 11.83
CA LYS A 37 -4.87 8.86 13.21
C LYS A 37 -3.70 8.84 14.20
N ASN A 38 -2.76 7.91 14.02
CA ASN A 38 -1.52 7.79 14.80
C ASN A 38 -0.40 8.74 14.34
N ARG A 39 -0.73 9.76 13.54
CA ARG A 39 0.20 10.79 13.05
C ARG A 39 1.35 10.21 12.22
N ILE A 40 1.12 9.09 11.53
CA ILE A 40 1.98 8.53 10.49
C ILE A 40 1.47 9.06 9.15
N ILE A 41 2.30 9.82 8.45
CA ILE A 41 1.96 10.47 7.19
C ILE A 41 2.16 9.46 6.06
N THR A 42 1.06 9.00 5.48
CA THR A 42 1.03 8.09 4.33
C THR A 42 1.06 8.88 3.02
N LEU A 43 1.85 8.42 2.05
CA LEU A 43 2.03 9.08 0.75
C LEU A 43 1.33 8.35 -0.40
N GLY A 44 1.17 7.03 -0.27
CA GLY A 44 0.53 6.17 -1.26
C GLY A 44 0.47 4.74 -0.74
N CYS A 45 -0.46 3.94 -1.22
CA CYS A 45 -0.60 2.55 -0.78
C CYS A 45 -1.10 1.66 -1.90
N CYS A 46 -0.84 0.36 -1.78
CA CYS A 46 -1.28 -0.66 -2.71
C CYS A 46 -1.57 -1.93 -1.92
N CYS A 47 -2.71 -2.58 -2.16
CA CYS A 47 -3.06 -3.81 -1.47
C CYS A 47 -2.56 -5.09 -2.17
N GLY A 48 -1.81 -4.99 -3.27
CA GLY A 48 -1.24 -6.16 -3.97
C GLY A 48 -2.24 -7.07 -4.70
N HIS A 49 -3.56 -6.90 -4.47
CA HIS A 49 -4.65 -7.58 -5.19
C HIS A 49 -4.56 -9.11 -5.19
N GLY A 50 -4.07 -9.71 -4.11
CA GLY A 50 -3.96 -11.16 -4.01
C GLY A 50 -2.86 -11.77 -4.88
N LYS A 51 -1.96 -10.95 -5.43
CA LYS A 51 -0.89 -11.39 -6.33
C LYS A 51 0.47 -11.48 -5.67
N ALA A 52 0.57 -11.28 -4.36
CA ALA A 52 1.86 -11.23 -3.69
C ALA A 52 2.67 -12.51 -3.94
N GLY A 53 3.95 -12.36 -4.28
CA GLY A 53 4.83 -13.49 -4.58
C GLY A 53 4.63 -14.11 -5.98
N GLN A 54 3.67 -13.66 -6.78
CA GLN A 54 3.59 -14.07 -8.19
C GLN A 54 4.70 -13.40 -9.01
N ILE A 55 5.26 -14.15 -9.97
CA ILE A 55 6.31 -13.64 -10.87
C ILE A 55 5.71 -12.59 -11.81
N VAL A 56 6.35 -11.43 -11.88
CA VAL A 56 6.09 -10.39 -12.87
C VAL A 56 7.27 -10.34 -13.81
N GLU A 57 7.01 -10.55 -15.09
CA GLU A 57 8.00 -10.37 -16.14
C GLU A 57 7.78 -9.02 -16.80
N TYR A 58 8.86 -8.25 -16.98
CA TYR A 58 8.81 -6.97 -17.69
C TYR A 58 10.02 -6.81 -18.60
N LYS A 59 9.82 -6.05 -19.68
CA LYS A 59 10.84 -5.80 -20.70
C LYS A 59 11.15 -4.32 -20.74
N ASN A 60 12.44 -3.99 -20.74
CA ASN A 60 12.94 -2.63 -20.98
C ASN A 60 13.97 -2.64 -22.11
N ALA A 61 14.58 -1.48 -22.39
CA ALA A 61 15.60 -1.33 -23.44
C ALA A 61 16.85 -2.22 -23.23
N PHE A 62 17.04 -2.78 -22.04
CA PHE A 62 18.22 -3.57 -21.65
C PHE A 62 17.93 -5.07 -21.49
N GLY A 63 16.67 -5.52 -21.66
CA GLY A 63 16.33 -6.95 -21.65
C GLY A 63 15.03 -7.28 -20.92
N ASN A 64 14.88 -8.57 -20.61
CA ASN A 64 13.75 -9.12 -19.87
C ASN A 64 14.16 -9.33 -18.40
N TRP A 65 13.30 -8.89 -17.50
CA TRP A 65 13.52 -8.93 -16.06
C TRP A 65 12.37 -9.67 -15.40
N LYS A 66 12.68 -10.36 -14.30
CA LYS A 66 11.68 -11.01 -13.44
C LYS A 66 11.75 -10.41 -12.06
N THR A 67 10.59 -10.06 -11.51
CA THR A 67 10.42 -9.65 -10.11
C THR A 67 9.23 -10.38 -9.52
N TYR A 68 8.94 -10.14 -8.25
CA TYR A 68 7.76 -10.65 -7.57
C TYR A 68 6.82 -9.50 -7.24
N HIS A 69 5.52 -9.72 -7.41
CA HIS A 69 4.51 -8.81 -6.90
C HIS A 69 4.68 -8.62 -5.39
N SER A 70 4.69 -7.37 -4.95
CA SER A 70 4.80 -7.04 -3.53
C SER A 70 3.51 -7.40 -2.78
N PRO A 71 3.61 -7.75 -1.48
CA PRO A 71 2.45 -7.79 -0.60
C PRO A 71 1.84 -6.38 -0.43
N PRO A 72 0.71 -6.25 0.29
CA PRO A 72 0.18 -4.94 0.67
C PRO A 72 1.25 -4.02 1.27
N ILE A 73 1.39 -2.81 0.73
CA ILE A 73 2.39 -1.82 1.16
C ILE A 73 1.79 -0.41 1.29
N THR A 74 2.45 0.42 2.07
CA THR A 74 2.25 1.87 2.08
C THR A 74 3.60 2.58 2.05
N LEU A 75 3.63 3.73 1.37
CA LEU A 75 4.69 4.72 1.44
C LEU A 75 4.40 5.69 2.59
N ILE A 76 5.44 6.13 3.30
CA ILE A 76 5.38 7.10 4.39
C ILE A 76 6.49 8.14 4.27
N LYS A 77 6.27 9.33 4.86
CA LYS A 77 7.35 10.30 5.05
C LYS A 77 8.35 9.83 6.09
N GLU A 78 9.62 10.21 5.91
CA GLU A 78 10.71 9.92 6.83
C GLU A 78 10.42 10.32 8.29
N GLU A 79 9.78 11.47 8.51
CA GLU A 79 9.39 11.93 9.86
C GLU A 79 8.40 11.00 10.58
N SER A 80 7.79 10.05 9.86
CA SER A 80 6.87 9.06 10.40
C SER A 80 7.54 7.72 10.75
N VAL A 81 8.82 7.52 10.41
CA VAL A 81 9.55 6.24 10.58
C VAL A 81 9.57 5.78 12.05
N GLU A 82 9.91 6.67 12.98
CA GLU A 82 9.96 6.29 14.41
C GLU A 82 8.56 6.01 14.97
N LYS A 83 7.53 6.71 14.50
CA LYS A 83 6.14 6.45 14.90
C LYS A 83 5.66 5.10 14.35
N SER A 84 5.98 4.77 13.10
CA SER A 84 5.61 3.48 12.51
C SER A 84 6.32 2.32 13.20
N LYS A 85 7.60 2.48 13.58
CA LYS A 85 8.32 1.47 14.38
C LYS A 85 7.64 1.23 15.73
N LYS A 86 7.25 2.30 16.44
CA LYS A 86 6.50 2.21 17.70
C LYS A 86 5.13 1.53 17.54
N ALA A 87 4.50 1.68 16.38
CA ALA A 87 3.27 0.97 16.02
C ALA A 87 3.50 -0.48 15.54
N GLY A 88 4.73 -0.99 15.63
CA GLY A 88 5.10 -2.38 15.31
C GLY A 88 5.33 -2.65 13.83
N TYR A 89 5.54 -1.62 13.00
CA TYR A 89 5.90 -1.78 11.59
C TYR A 89 7.43 -1.80 11.41
N LYS A 90 7.86 -2.33 10.27
CA LYS A 90 9.27 -2.38 9.87
C LYS A 90 9.46 -1.57 8.59
N PRO A 91 9.57 -0.23 8.67
CA PRO A 91 9.79 0.60 7.50
C PRO A 91 11.21 0.40 6.95
N TYR A 92 11.35 0.48 5.63
CA TYR A 92 12.61 0.41 4.91
C TYR A 92 12.65 1.48 3.79
N PRO A 93 13.84 1.91 3.35
CA PRO A 93 13.95 2.96 2.34
C PRO A 93 13.23 2.59 1.04
N TYR A 94 12.52 3.55 0.45
CA TYR A 94 11.97 3.44 -0.89
C TYR A 94 12.88 4.20 -1.86
N HIS A 95 13.33 3.54 -2.93
CA HIS A 95 14.14 4.19 -3.97
C HIS A 95 13.31 4.31 -5.24
N TYR A 96 13.24 5.52 -5.79
CA TYR A 96 12.66 5.78 -7.09
C TYR A 96 13.53 5.18 -8.21
N VAL A 97 13.01 5.22 -9.44
CA VAL A 97 13.71 4.69 -10.62
C VAL A 97 15.05 5.37 -10.90
N ASP A 98 15.25 6.60 -10.39
CA ASP A 98 16.50 7.34 -10.48
C ASP A 98 17.50 6.99 -9.35
N GLY A 99 17.16 6.03 -8.49
CA GLY A 99 17.95 5.60 -7.35
C GLY A 99 17.89 6.54 -6.14
N LYS A 100 17.16 7.65 -6.20
CA LYS A 100 17.01 8.57 -5.06
C LYS A 100 15.90 8.09 -4.14
N GLN A 101 16.03 8.42 -2.86
CA GLN A 101 15.04 8.06 -1.84
C GLN A 101 14.10 9.22 -1.47
N ASN A 102 14.58 10.47 -1.55
CA ASN A 102 13.79 11.69 -1.36
C ASN A 102 12.95 11.71 -0.07
N GLY A 103 13.46 11.15 1.04
CA GLY A 103 12.74 11.13 2.32
C GLY A 103 11.50 10.23 2.32
N VAL A 104 11.37 9.33 1.34
CA VAL A 104 10.27 8.36 1.26
C VAL A 104 10.71 7.01 1.79
N TRP A 105 9.89 6.46 2.65
CA TRP A 105 10.05 5.12 3.20
C TRP A 105 8.84 4.28 2.80
N GLN A 106 9.00 2.98 2.78
CA GLN A 106 7.92 2.04 2.53
C GLN A 106 7.83 1.02 3.66
N MET A 107 6.64 0.48 3.89
CA MET A 107 6.43 -0.60 4.84
C MET A 107 5.31 -1.51 4.36
N GLN A 108 5.39 -2.78 4.76
CA GLN A 108 4.32 -3.74 4.55
C GLN A 108 3.15 -3.43 5.50
N LEU A 109 1.95 -3.50 4.96
CA LEU A 109 0.71 -3.39 5.73
C LEU A 109 0.39 -4.72 6.40
N LYS A 110 -0.33 -4.66 7.53
CA LYS A 110 -0.78 -5.85 8.27
C LYS A 110 -2.12 -6.37 7.73
N THR A 111 -2.84 -5.55 6.98
CA THR A 111 -4.10 -5.86 6.30
C THR A 111 -3.92 -5.85 4.79
N GLY A 112 -4.97 -6.28 4.06
CA GLY A 112 -4.97 -6.42 2.62
C GLY A 112 -4.84 -7.87 2.17
N CYS A 113 -5.12 -8.11 0.89
CA CYS A 113 -5.20 -9.46 0.32
C CYS A 113 -3.84 -9.86 -0.27
N VAL A 114 -3.19 -10.86 0.30
CA VAL A 114 -1.89 -11.38 -0.14
C VAL A 114 -2.10 -12.39 -1.28
N THR A 115 -3.10 -13.25 -1.14
CA THR A 115 -3.46 -14.29 -2.13
C THR A 115 -4.79 -14.00 -2.82
N PHE A 116 -5.02 -14.65 -3.96
CA PHE A 116 -6.27 -14.54 -4.72
C PHE A 116 -7.47 -15.02 -3.89
N GLN A 117 -7.29 -16.11 -3.15
CA GLN A 117 -8.31 -16.68 -2.26
C GLN A 117 -8.67 -15.73 -1.12
N GLU A 118 -7.68 -15.06 -0.52
CA GLU A 118 -7.95 -14.01 0.48
C GLU A 118 -8.70 -12.82 -0.12
N CYS A 119 -8.41 -12.48 -1.37
CA CYS A 119 -9.13 -11.42 -2.09
C CYS A 119 -10.60 -11.81 -2.29
N GLU A 120 -10.86 -13.01 -2.80
CA GLU A 120 -12.21 -13.53 -3.01
C GLU A 120 -13.02 -13.60 -1.71
N GLU A 121 -12.41 -14.19 -0.67
CA GLU A 121 -13.05 -14.33 0.63
C GLU A 121 -13.36 -12.98 1.28
N TRP A 122 -12.46 -12.01 1.15
CA TRP A 122 -12.71 -10.66 1.67
C TRP A 122 -13.92 -10.00 0.97
N HIS A 123 -14.06 -10.14 -0.36
CA HIS A 123 -15.22 -9.59 -1.07
C HIS A 123 -16.52 -10.29 -0.66
N ARG A 124 -16.50 -11.63 -0.56
CA ARG A 124 -17.64 -12.44 -0.12
C ARG A 124 -18.14 -12.04 1.28
N LEU A 125 -17.21 -11.82 2.22
CA LEU A 125 -17.54 -11.45 3.60
C LEU A 125 -18.04 -10.01 3.76
N ASN A 126 -17.73 -9.13 2.81
CA ASN A 126 -18.12 -7.72 2.86
C ASN A 126 -19.31 -7.40 1.92
N GLU A 127 -20.01 -8.43 1.44
CA GLU A 127 -21.21 -8.33 0.59
C GLU A 127 -20.98 -7.47 -0.66
N ILE A 128 -19.78 -7.58 -1.24
CA ILE A 128 -19.44 -6.94 -2.51
C ILE A 128 -19.57 -8.02 -3.58
N ASP A 129 -20.79 -8.21 -4.07
CA ASP A 129 -21.11 -9.15 -5.15
C ASP A 129 -20.72 -8.59 -6.54
N ASN A 130 -20.37 -9.51 -7.44
CA ASN A 130 -20.02 -9.27 -8.84
C ASN A 130 -21.21 -8.79 -9.69
#